data_AF-A0A925LN43-F1
#
_entry.id   AF-A0A925LN43-F1
#
_cell.length_a   1.000
_cell.length_b   1.000
_cell.length_c   1.000
_cell.angle_alpha   90.00
_cell.angle_beta   90.00
_cell.angle_gamma   90.00
#
_symmetry.space_group_name_H-M   'P 1'
#
loop_
_entity.id
_entity.type
_entity.pdbx_description
1 polymer ?
#
loop_
_entity_poly.entity_id
_entity_poly.type
_entity_poly.pdbx_seq_one_letter_code
_entity_poly.pdbx_strand_id
1 'polypeptide(L)'
;MKITSIAGIFALTVTASAAQAGGSITFYSDGAVFEREAVAIKGLAELPLEAGLLEGTLKVVPAPGTTILGVEIRAARQEGKSGKELDALSEQRQRLEDRLQALATREEIFKAAAKSQSGKAPRKTKANPDPMQAIRQGTDFAIAQLEAVYTARRRTEQEIKRIDSRIAAIKRSGRSGESTARISVTPTRGRMSVRYATSEIGWQPRYDLHLTGSGTARLQLSAKVTANYSGYLQRVSAGSLAEAATAAVFPALPGNSARLATFQLPITEESYGGGIYNRFSGQLSNTSGQYLPPGETGLYRGGVYLGRFRFEGLSSGRSRLVSSGI
;
A
#
# COMPACT_ATOMS: atom_id res chain seq x y z
N MET A 1 8.03 -1.64 72.05
CA MET A 1 8.18 -0.93 70.75
C MET A 1 7.00 -1.29 69.87
N LYS A 2 6.17 -0.30 69.51
CA LYS A 2 5.02 -0.47 68.62
C LYS A 2 5.49 -0.12 67.20
N ILE A 3 5.42 -1.05 66.26
CA ILE A 3 5.69 -0.80 64.84
C ILE A 3 4.33 -0.67 64.16
N THR A 4 4.01 0.55 63.75
CA THR A 4 2.77 0.91 63.04
C THR A 4 3.00 0.70 61.55
N SER A 5 2.37 -0.33 60.97
CA SER A 5 2.35 -0.55 59.51
C SER A 5 1.36 0.40 58.84
N ILE A 6 1.85 1.27 57.96
CA ILE A 6 1.04 2.14 57.12
C ILE A 6 0.76 1.40 55.81
N ALA A 7 -0.48 0.94 55.62
CA ALA A 7 -0.95 0.36 54.37
C ALA A 7 -1.40 1.50 53.43
N GLY A 8 -0.60 1.78 52.40
CA GLY A 8 -0.95 2.71 51.33
C GLY A 8 -1.92 2.06 50.34
N ILE A 9 -3.15 2.56 50.29
CA ILE A 9 -4.16 2.15 49.31
C ILE A 9 -3.79 2.77 47.95
N PHE A 10 -3.36 1.91 47.02
CA PHE A 10 -3.09 2.28 45.63
C PHE A 10 -4.42 2.33 44.87
N ALA A 11 -4.93 3.53 44.60
CA ALA A 11 -6.12 3.73 43.79
C ALA A 11 -5.80 3.45 42.31
N LEU A 12 -6.15 2.25 41.85
CA LEU A 12 -6.18 1.89 40.43
C LEU A 12 -7.29 2.69 39.73
N THR A 13 -6.91 3.76 39.05
CA THR A 13 -7.76 4.51 38.13
C THR A 13 -7.92 3.70 36.84
N VAL A 14 -8.90 2.81 36.81
CA VAL A 14 -9.39 2.22 35.56
C VAL A 14 -10.16 3.31 34.82
N THR A 15 -9.52 3.96 33.86
CA THR A 15 -10.21 4.85 32.91
C THR A 15 -11.11 4.01 32.01
N ALA A 16 -12.40 3.93 32.38
CA ALA A 16 -13.44 3.42 31.50
C ALA A 16 -13.56 4.35 30.28
N SER A 17 -13.00 3.92 29.15
CA SER A 17 -13.22 4.59 27.87
C SER A 17 -14.67 4.36 27.46
N ALA A 18 -15.42 5.45 27.33
CA ALA A 18 -16.81 5.44 26.90
C ALA A 18 -16.97 4.63 25.60
N ALA A 19 -17.88 3.66 25.65
CA ALA A 19 -18.22 2.77 24.55
C ALA A 19 -18.84 3.58 23.41
N GLN A 20 -18.03 3.91 22.41
CA GLN A 20 -18.52 4.29 21.09
C GLN A 20 -18.81 2.98 20.34
N ALA A 21 -20.09 2.66 20.24
CA ALA A 21 -20.59 1.42 19.65
C ALA A 21 -20.14 1.29 18.18
N GLY A 22 -19.50 0.15 17.85
CA GLY A 22 -19.23 -0.26 16.47
C GLY A 22 -18.22 -1.41 16.35
N GLY A 23 -17.11 -1.34 17.08
CA GLY A 23 -16.05 -2.35 17.05
C GLY A 23 -14.69 -1.78 17.43
N SER A 24 -13.68 -2.64 17.52
CA SER A 24 -12.28 -2.25 17.71
C SER A 24 -11.38 -2.79 16.60
N ILE A 25 -10.32 -2.06 16.30
CA ILE A 25 -9.28 -2.49 15.35
C ILE A 25 -7.94 -2.33 16.05
N THR A 26 -7.15 -3.40 16.05
CA THR A 26 -5.77 -3.37 16.55
C THR A 26 -4.83 -3.56 15.38
N PHE A 27 -4.03 -2.54 15.07
CA PHE A 27 -3.00 -2.60 14.03
C PHE A 27 -1.71 -3.18 14.60
N TYR A 28 -1.10 -4.09 13.84
CA TYR A 28 0.20 -4.70 14.05
C TYR A 28 1.12 -4.30 12.89
N SER A 29 2.40 -4.64 13.00
CA SER A 29 3.41 -4.27 12.00
C SER A 29 3.20 -4.97 10.65
N ASP A 30 2.57 -6.13 10.66
CA ASP A 30 2.34 -7.04 9.53
C ASP A 30 0.85 -7.32 9.25
N GLY A 31 -0.06 -6.63 9.94
CA GLY A 31 -1.49 -6.82 9.74
C GLY A 31 -2.37 -6.12 10.78
N ALA A 32 -3.64 -6.49 10.82
CA ALA A 32 -4.63 -5.89 11.72
C ALA A 32 -5.63 -6.94 12.20
N VAL A 33 -6.11 -6.77 13.43
CA VAL A 33 -7.18 -7.58 14.02
C VAL A 33 -8.42 -6.71 14.18
N PHE A 34 -9.51 -7.18 13.60
CA PHE A 34 -10.84 -6.57 13.71
C PHE A 34 -11.65 -7.31 14.77
N GLU A 35 -12.37 -6.57 15.59
CA GLU A 35 -13.35 -7.08 16.54
C GLU A 35 -14.63 -6.26 16.40
N ARG A 36 -15.74 -6.93 16.11
CA ARG A 36 -17.04 -6.28 15.83
C ARG A 36 -18.14 -7.02 16.58
N GLU A 37 -19.12 -6.27 17.06
CA GLU A 37 -20.38 -6.85 17.50
C GLU A 37 -21.35 -6.90 16.31
N ALA A 38 -22.06 -8.02 16.16
CA ALA A 38 -23.06 -8.22 15.13
C ALA A 38 -24.37 -8.74 15.75
N VAL A 39 -25.48 -8.34 15.15
CA VAL A 39 -26.82 -8.79 15.54
C VAL A 39 -27.47 -9.42 14.33
N ALA A 40 -27.98 -10.65 14.50
CA ALA A 40 -28.71 -11.31 13.43
C ALA A 40 -30.10 -10.71 13.23
N ILE A 41 -30.55 -10.72 11.99
CA ILE A 41 -31.90 -10.33 11.58
C ILE A 41 -32.53 -11.56 10.93
N LYS A 42 -33.66 -12.03 11.48
CA LYS A 42 -34.34 -13.26 11.03
C LYS A 42 -33.42 -14.50 11.07
N GLY A 43 -32.53 -14.57 12.05
CA GLY A 43 -31.60 -15.69 12.24
C GLY A 43 -30.38 -15.67 11.33
N LEU A 44 -30.15 -14.57 10.61
CA LEU A 44 -28.98 -14.40 9.75
C LEU A 44 -28.26 -13.09 10.05
N ALA A 45 -26.94 -13.11 10.17
CA ALA A 45 -26.08 -11.95 10.15
C ALA A 45 -25.15 -11.99 8.93
N GLU A 46 -25.07 -10.89 8.19
CA GLU A 46 -24.12 -10.71 7.10
C GLU A 46 -23.12 -9.63 7.53
N LEU A 47 -21.84 -10.00 7.61
CA LEU A 47 -20.76 -9.12 8.04
C LEU A 47 -19.78 -8.91 6.89
N PRO A 48 -19.57 -7.67 6.41
CA PRO A 48 -18.49 -7.38 5.48
C PRO A 48 -17.14 -7.56 6.19
N LEU A 49 -16.26 -8.32 5.56
CA LEU A 49 -14.88 -8.58 5.96
C LEU A 49 -13.97 -7.74 5.07
N GLU A 50 -12.95 -7.15 5.69
CA GLU A 50 -11.93 -6.42 4.94
C GLU A 50 -11.14 -7.35 4.00
N ALA A 51 -10.52 -6.76 2.98
CA ALA A 51 -9.62 -7.48 2.09
C ALA A 51 -8.41 -8.05 2.85
N GLY A 52 -7.82 -9.12 2.30
CA GLY A 52 -6.67 -9.78 2.92
C GLY A 52 -6.99 -10.58 4.19
N LEU A 53 -8.23 -11.05 4.36
CA LEU A 53 -8.60 -11.95 5.46
C LEU A 53 -7.64 -13.14 5.53
N LEU A 54 -7.04 -13.35 6.70
CA LEU A 54 -6.17 -14.51 6.95
C LEU A 54 -7.02 -15.76 7.20
N GLU A 55 -6.71 -16.84 6.48
CA GLU A 55 -7.38 -18.13 6.62
C GLU A 55 -7.29 -18.65 8.06
N GLY A 56 -8.39 -19.22 8.55
CA GLY A 56 -8.46 -19.78 9.91
C GLY A 56 -8.49 -18.76 11.06
N THR A 57 -8.48 -17.44 10.77
CA THR A 57 -8.48 -16.41 11.83
C THR A 57 -9.87 -15.92 12.23
N LEU A 58 -10.91 -16.24 11.44
CA LEU A 58 -12.29 -15.87 11.75
C LEU A 58 -12.79 -16.65 12.96
N LYS A 59 -13.04 -15.93 14.05
CA LYS A 59 -13.64 -16.43 15.28
C LYS A 59 -14.97 -15.72 15.52
N VAL A 60 -16.04 -16.51 15.62
CA VAL A 60 -17.37 -16.02 15.97
C VAL A 60 -17.70 -16.52 17.37
N VAL A 61 -17.99 -15.61 18.29
CA VAL A 61 -18.36 -15.93 19.68
C VAL A 61 -19.81 -15.51 19.89
N PRO A 62 -20.73 -16.44 20.19
CA PRO A 62 -22.11 -16.08 20.46
C PRO A 62 -22.24 -15.38 21.82
N ALA A 63 -23.17 -14.44 21.92
CA ALA A 63 -23.60 -13.91 23.21
C ALA A 63 -24.39 -14.98 23.99
N PRO A 64 -24.48 -14.86 25.34
CA PRO A 64 -25.29 -15.77 26.15
C PRO A 64 -26.72 -15.91 25.61
N GLY A 65 -27.20 -17.15 25.47
CA GLY A 65 -28.52 -17.46 24.91
C GLY A 65 -28.61 -17.43 23.37
N THR A 66 -27.49 -17.26 22.66
CA THR A 66 -27.41 -17.41 21.20
C THR A 66 -26.62 -18.68 20.85
N THR A 67 -27.10 -19.43 19.86
CA THR A 67 -26.44 -20.60 19.28
C THR A 67 -26.11 -20.33 17.83
N ILE A 68 -24.87 -20.62 17.42
CA ILE A 68 -24.43 -20.51 16.03
C ILE A 68 -24.78 -21.82 15.33
N LEU A 69 -25.55 -21.73 14.24
CA LEU A 69 -25.95 -22.87 13.42
C LEU A 69 -24.96 -23.14 12.27
N GLY A 70 -24.35 -22.08 11.73
CA GLY A 70 -23.41 -22.19 10.62
C GLY A 70 -22.73 -20.87 10.29
N VAL A 71 -21.53 -20.96 9.74
CA VAL A 71 -20.74 -19.83 9.26
C VAL A 71 -20.26 -20.14 7.85
N GLU A 72 -20.59 -19.27 6.91
CA GLU A 72 -20.20 -19.39 5.50
C GLU A 72 -19.50 -18.10 5.06
N ILE A 73 -18.27 -18.20 4.55
CA ILE A 73 -17.56 -17.05 3.98
C ILE A 73 -17.82 -17.06 2.48
N ARG A 74 -18.47 -16.00 1.99
CA ARG A 74 -18.68 -15.80 0.55
C ARG A 74 -17.73 -14.73 0.06
N ALA A 75 -17.02 -15.00 -1.03
CA ALA A 75 -16.31 -13.94 -1.74
C ALA A 75 -17.34 -12.87 -2.15
N ALA A 76 -16.99 -11.59 -2.01
CA ALA A 76 -17.79 -10.50 -2.55
C ALA A 76 -18.13 -10.85 -3.99
N ARG A 77 -19.41 -11.04 -4.29
CA ARG A 77 -19.86 -11.21 -5.66
C ARG A 77 -19.50 -9.90 -6.34
N GLN A 78 -18.52 -9.89 -7.24
CA GLN A 78 -18.32 -8.76 -8.15
C GLN A 78 -19.60 -8.67 -8.97
N GLU A 79 -20.55 -7.85 -8.54
CA GLU A 79 -21.86 -7.75 -9.17
C GLU A 79 -21.71 -7.19 -10.58
N GLY A 80 -21.57 -8.06 -11.58
CA GLY A 80 -21.91 -7.90 -13.00
C GLY A 80 -21.33 -6.76 -13.84
N LYS A 81 -21.05 -5.58 -13.26
CA LYS A 81 -20.60 -4.36 -13.94
C LYS A 81 -19.10 -4.36 -14.15
N SER A 82 -18.31 -4.69 -13.12
CA SER A 82 -16.85 -4.76 -13.23
C SER A 82 -16.39 -5.89 -14.14
N GLY A 83 -17.11 -7.03 -14.14
CA GLY A 83 -16.86 -8.13 -15.08
C GLY A 83 -17.13 -7.71 -16.53
N LYS A 84 -18.29 -7.11 -16.81
CA LYS A 84 -18.61 -6.59 -18.15
C LYS A 84 -17.64 -5.51 -18.63
N GLU A 85 -17.17 -4.63 -17.73
CA GLU A 85 -16.17 -3.61 -18.07
C GLU A 85 -14.80 -4.25 -18.38
N LEU A 86 -14.39 -5.27 -17.63
CA LEU A 86 -13.17 -6.04 -17.93
C LEU A 86 -13.27 -6.76 -19.27
N ASP A 87 -14.41 -7.39 -19.56
CA ASP A 87 -14.65 -8.06 -20.83
C ASP A 87 -14.58 -7.07 -21.99
N ALA A 88 -15.27 -5.92 -21.88
CA ALA A 88 -15.23 -4.86 -22.89
C ALA A 88 -13.83 -4.28 -23.11
N LEU A 89 -13.06 -4.05 -22.04
CA LEU A 89 -11.68 -3.55 -22.13
C LEU A 89 -10.74 -4.59 -22.75
N SER A 90 -10.95 -5.88 -22.47
CA SER A 90 -10.16 -6.96 -23.05
C SER A 90 -10.43 -7.12 -24.55
N GLU A 91 -11.70 -7.03 -24.97
CA GLU A 91 -12.07 -7.01 -26.39
C GLU A 91 -11.47 -5.79 -27.10
N GLN A 92 -11.53 -4.61 -26.48
CA GLN A 92 -10.93 -3.39 -27.05
C GLN A 92 -9.41 -3.51 -27.19
N ARG A 93 -8.72 -4.12 -26.22
CA ARG A 93 -7.28 -4.42 -26.30
C ARG A 93 -6.97 -5.33 -27.48
N GLN A 94 -7.73 -6.41 -27.67
CA GLN A 94 -7.54 -7.34 -28.79
C GLN A 94 -7.68 -6.63 -30.14
N ARG A 95 -8.71 -5.80 -30.32
CA ARG A 95 -8.90 -5.02 -31.56
C ARG A 95 -7.74 -4.07 -31.85
N LEU A 96 -7.12 -3.48 -30.82
CA LEU A 96 -5.95 -2.63 -30.98
C LEU A 96 -4.68 -3.43 -31.31
N GLU A 97 -4.54 -4.64 -30.76
CA GLU A 97 -3.45 -5.56 -31.12
C GLU A 97 -3.55 -6.01 -32.58
N ASP A 98 -4.74 -6.38 -33.05
CA ASP A 98 -4.98 -6.73 -34.45
C ASP A 98 -4.66 -5.55 -35.38
N ARG A 99 -5.04 -4.33 -34.99
CA ARG A 99 -4.70 -3.10 -35.71
C ARG A 99 -3.20 -2.84 -35.75
N LEU A 100 -2.49 -3.11 -34.65
CA LEU A 100 -1.03 -2.95 -34.58
C LEU A 100 -0.33 -3.94 -35.51
N GLN A 101 -0.83 -5.18 -35.58
CA GLN A 101 -0.35 -6.19 -36.52
C GLN A 101 -0.59 -5.76 -37.98
N ALA A 102 -1.78 -5.24 -38.31
CA ALA A 102 -2.07 -4.73 -39.64
C ALA A 102 -1.15 -3.55 -40.05
N LEU A 103 -0.84 -2.65 -39.10
CA LEU A 103 0.11 -1.55 -39.32
C LEU A 103 1.54 -2.07 -39.56
N ALA A 104 1.95 -3.12 -38.85
CA ALA A 104 3.26 -3.75 -39.06
C ALA A 104 3.37 -4.37 -40.46
N THR A 105 2.34 -5.10 -40.92
CA THR A 105 2.32 -5.64 -42.30
C THR A 105 2.34 -4.51 -43.34
N ARG A 106 1.63 -3.40 -43.09
CA ARG A 106 1.66 -2.23 -43.99
C ARG A 106 3.05 -1.58 -44.04
N GLU A 107 3.76 -1.51 -42.91
CA GLU A 107 5.15 -1.06 -42.84
C GLU A 107 6.07 -1.93 -43.71
N GLU A 108 5.93 -3.26 -43.62
CA GLU A 108 6.70 -4.21 -44.42
C GLU A 108 6.44 -4.05 -45.93
N ILE A 109 5.17 -3.91 -46.33
CA ILE A 109 4.79 -3.69 -47.73
C ILE A 109 5.43 -2.40 -48.27
N PHE A 110 5.38 -1.30 -47.51
CA PHE A 110 5.98 -0.04 -47.95
C PHE A 110 7.51 -0.09 -47.98
N LYS A 111 8.15 -0.77 -47.02
CA LYS A 111 9.59 -1.01 -47.05
C LYS A 111 10.02 -1.83 -48.27
N ALA A 112 9.27 -2.90 -48.57
CA ALA A 112 9.51 -3.73 -49.75
C ALA A 112 9.30 -2.95 -51.05
N ALA A 113 8.23 -2.14 -51.13
CA ALA A 113 7.95 -1.29 -52.28
C ALA A 113 9.05 -0.23 -52.50
N ALA A 114 9.48 0.46 -51.44
CA ALA A 114 10.56 1.44 -51.52
C ALA A 114 11.88 0.80 -51.99
N LYS A 115 12.22 -0.39 -51.48
CA LYS A 115 13.41 -1.15 -51.91
C LYS A 115 13.30 -1.59 -53.37
N SER A 116 12.13 -2.04 -53.82
CA SER A 116 11.88 -2.45 -55.22
C SER A 116 12.02 -1.28 -56.21
N GLN A 117 11.61 -0.07 -55.81
CA GLN A 117 11.74 1.13 -56.64
C GLN A 117 13.18 1.63 -56.72
N SER A 118 13.94 1.60 -55.61
CA SER A 118 15.35 2.01 -55.57
C SER A 118 16.26 1.11 -56.43
N GLY A 119 15.95 -0.19 -56.53
CA GLY A 119 16.77 -1.15 -57.29
C GLY A 119 16.59 -1.14 -58.81
N LYS A 120 15.63 -0.39 -59.37
CA LYS A 120 15.39 -0.34 -60.82
C LYS A 120 16.12 0.84 -61.44
N ALA A 121 17.06 0.57 -62.34
CA ALA A 121 17.77 1.60 -63.09
C ALA A 121 16.77 2.47 -63.89
N PRO A 122 16.73 3.79 -63.67
CA PRO A 122 15.72 4.65 -64.29
C PRO A 122 16.00 4.78 -65.79
N ARG A 123 15.04 4.37 -66.63
CA ARG A 123 15.15 4.51 -68.09
C ARG A 123 14.25 5.64 -68.58
N LYS A 124 14.81 6.55 -69.35
CA LYS A 124 14.05 7.59 -70.05
C LYS A 124 13.14 6.90 -71.08
N THR A 125 11.84 7.08 -70.96
CA THR A 125 10.85 6.54 -71.90
C THR A 125 9.92 7.66 -72.35
N LYS A 126 9.17 7.44 -73.45
CA LYS A 126 8.19 8.41 -73.94
C LYS A 126 7.10 8.75 -72.89
N ALA A 127 6.82 7.83 -71.97
CA ALA A 127 5.87 8.00 -70.87
C ALA A 127 6.50 8.52 -69.56
N ASN A 128 7.83 8.50 -69.43
CA ASN A 128 8.57 9.01 -68.27
C ASN A 128 9.77 9.86 -68.74
N PRO A 129 9.54 11.12 -69.12
CA PRO A 129 10.55 11.99 -69.73
C PRO A 129 11.64 12.43 -68.74
N ASP A 130 11.33 12.48 -67.43
CA ASP A 130 12.28 12.75 -66.34
C ASP A 130 12.17 11.66 -65.25
N PRO A 131 12.91 10.56 -65.40
CA PRO A 131 12.84 9.45 -64.47
C PRO A 131 13.43 9.78 -63.08
N MET A 132 14.28 10.81 -62.97
CA MET A 132 14.82 11.24 -61.69
C MET A 132 13.76 12.00 -60.87
N GLN A 133 12.95 12.84 -61.51
CA GLN A 133 11.84 13.52 -60.85
C GLN A 133 10.76 12.54 -60.38
N ALA A 134 10.41 11.54 -61.21
CA ALA A 134 9.44 10.50 -60.85
C ALA A 134 9.90 9.67 -59.64
N ILE A 135 11.19 9.35 -59.53
CA ILE A 135 11.76 8.65 -58.37
C ILE A 135 11.67 9.51 -57.12
N ARG A 136 12.04 10.79 -57.19
CA ARG A 136 11.93 11.71 -56.05
C ARG A 136 10.50 11.79 -55.53
N GLN A 137 9.53 11.99 -56.41
CA GLN A 137 8.11 12.01 -56.02
C GLN A 137 7.63 10.70 -55.40
N GLY A 138 8.04 9.55 -55.94
CA GLY A 138 7.71 8.24 -55.39
C GLY A 138 8.36 7.98 -54.03
N THR A 139 9.60 8.44 -53.83
CA THR A 139 10.31 8.37 -52.55
C THR A 139 9.66 9.27 -51.51
N ASP A 140 9.35 10.53 -51.84
CA ASP A 140 8.69 11.47 -50.94
C ASP A 140 7.31 10.95 -50.51
N PHE A 141 6.55 10.37 -51.45
CA PHE A 141 5.27 9.73 -51.13
C PHE A 141 5.44 8.53 -50.20
N ALA A 142 6.43 7.66 -50.44
CA ALA A 142 6.69 6.50 -49.59
C ALA A 142 7.14 6.90 -48.18
N ILE A 143 7.97 7.94 -48.05
CA ILE A 143 8.39 8.50 -46.75
C ILE A 143 7.18 9.04 -46.00
N ALA A 144 6.34 9.86 -46.63
CA ALA A 144 5.12 10.39 -46.00
C ALA A 144 4.16 9.28 -45.53
N GLN A 145 4.02 8.20 -46.32
CA GLN A 145 3.21 7.04 -45.92
C GLN A 145 3.83 6.28 -44.74
N LEU A 146 5.15 6.10 -44.71
CA LEU A 146 5.85 5.46 -43.59
C LEU A 146 5.74 6.30 -42.30
N GLU A 147 5.87 7.62 -42.39
CA GLU A 147 5.66 8.53 -41.26
C GLU A 147 4.22 8.44 -40.72
N ALA A 148 3.23 8.37 -41.61
CA ALA A 148 1.83 8.15 -41.23
C ALA A 148 1.63 6.79 -40.51
N VAL A 149 2.31 5.73 -40.96
CA VAL A 149 2.27 4.41 -40.31
C VAL A 149 2.94 4.45 -38.93
N TYR A 150 4.11 5.07 -38.81
CA TYR A 150 4.82 5.19 -37.52
C TYR A 150 4.04 6.02 -36.51
N THR A 151 3.44 7.13 -36.93
CA THR A 151 2.59 7.95 -36.05
C THR A 151 1.33 7.20 -35.61
N ALA A 152 0.69 6.45 -36.52
CA ALA A 152 -0.46 5.60 -36.18
C ALA A 152 -0.08 4.49 -35.18
N ARG A 153 1.05 3.81 -35.42
CA ARG A 153 1.56 2.75 -34.53
C ARG A 153 1.82 3.27 -33.12
N ARG A 154 2.51 4.41 -33.00
CA ARG A 154 2.80 5.04 -31.70
C ARG A 154 1.53 5.40 -30.94
N ARG A 155 0.48 5.87 -31.63
CA ARG A 155 -0.84 6.15 -31.02
C ARG A 155 -1.51 4.87 -30.52
N THR A 156 -1.54 3.82 -31.33
CA THR A 156 -2.11 2.52 -30.95
C THR A 156 -1.37 1.90 -29.75
N GLU A 157 -0.04 1.95 -29.71
CA GLU A 157 0.75 1.48 -28.57
C GLU A 157 0.44 2.27 -27.28
N GLN A 158 0.22 3.59 -27.37
CA GLN A 158 -0.18 4.40 -26.22
C GLN A 158 -1.59 4.05 -25.73
N GLU A 159 -2.52 3.77 -26.64
CA GLU A 159 -3.88 3.34 -26.30
C GLU A 159 -3.89 1.97 -25.61
N ILE A 160 -3.11 1.01 -26.11
CA ILE A 160 -2.92 -0.31 -25.46
C ILE A 160 -2.40 -0.11 -24.04
N LYS A 161 -1.34 0.70 -23.85
CA LYS A 161 -0.80 1.00 -22.51
C LYS A 161 -1.84 1.64 -21.59
N ARG A 162 -2.69 2.53 -22.10
CA ARG A 162 -3.80 3.13 -21.32
C ARG A 162 -4.82 2.08 -20.92
N ILE A 163 -5.23 1.20 -21.83
CA ILE A 163 -6.16 0.11 -21.53
C ILE A 163 -5.56 -0.87 -20.52
N ASP A 164 -4.30 -1.27 -20.68
CA ASP A 164 -3.61 -2.15 -19.72
C ASP A 164 -3.54 -1.51 -18.33
N SER A 165 -3.27 -0.20 -18.25
CA SER A 165 -3.28 0.52 -16.98
C SER A 165 -4.67 0.53 -16.32
N ARG A 166 -5.75 0.62 -17.12
CA ARG A 166 -7.13 0.61 -16.64
C ARG A 166 -7.57 -0.80 -16.23
N ILE A 167 -7.21 -1.84 -16.99
CA ILE A 167 -7.40 -3.24 -16.61
C ILE A 167 -6.66 -3.52 -15.29
N ALA A 168 -5.42 -3.07 -15.16
CA ALA A 168 -4.64 -3.25 -13.95
C ALA A 168 -5.21 -2.46 -12.76
N ALA A 169 -5.81 -1.29 -12.99
CA ALA A 169 -6.50 -0.53 -11.97
C ALA A 169 -7.78 -1.25 -11.50
N ILE A 170 -8.62 -1.72 -12.44
CA ILE A 170 -9.85 -2.46 -12.13
C ILE A 170 -9.54 -3.80 -11.46
N LYS A 171 -8.47 -4.49 -11.87
CA LYS A 171 -8.00 -5.71 -11.18
C LYS A 171 -7.45 -5.42 -9.79
N ARG A 172 -6.78 -4.28 -9.58
CA ARG A 172 -6.31 -3.86 -8.24
C ARG A 172 -7.47 -3.45 -7.34
N SER A 173 -8.44 -2.70 -7.84
CA SER A 173 -9.68 -2.36 -7.13
C SER A 173 -10.66 -3.53 -7.01
N GLY A 174 -10.48 -4.58 -7.81
CA GLY A 174 -11.25 -5.83 -7.75
C GLY A 174 -10.62 -6.91 -6.87
N ARG A 175 -9.35 -6.73 -6.46
CA ARG A 175 -8.67 -7.55 -5.44
C ARG A 175 -8.99 -7.12 -4.02
N SER A 176 -9.55 -5.91 -3.81
CA SER A 176 -10.18 -5.53 -2.55
C SER A 176 -11.56 -6.16 -2.42
N GLY A 177 -11.63 -7.48 -2.61
CA GLY A 177 -12.86 -8.26 -2.49
C GLY A 177 -13.27 -8.33 -1.04
N GLU A 178 -14.13 -7.41 -0.60
CA GLU A 178 -14.81 -7.44 0.69
C GLU A 178 -15.58 -8.78 0.81
N SER A 179 -14.95 -9.81 1.38
CA SER A 179 -15.64 -11.07 1.58
C SER A 179 -16.76 -10.85 2.58
N THR A 180 -17.90 -11.52 2.44
CA THR A 180 -19.01 -11.40 3.39
C THR A 180 -19.10 -12.69 4.20
N ALA A 181 -18.99 -12.59 5.52
CA ALA A 181 -19.28 -13.70 6.41
C ALA A 181 -20.79 -13.75 6.67
N ARG A 182 -21.42 -14.85 6.26
CA ARG A 182 -22.83 -15.16 6.52
C ARG A 182 -22.91 -16.10 7.71
N ILE A 183 -23.53 -15.64 8.79
CA ILE A 183 -23.62 -16.37 10.05
C ILE A 183 -25.09 -16.63 10.38
N SER A 184 -25.45 -17.90 10.49
CA SER A 184 -26.80 -18.35 10.85
C SER A 184 -26.86 -18.60 12.36
N VAL A 185 -27.85 -18.03 13.05
CA VAL A 185 -27.99 -18.12 14.53
C VAL A 185 -29.43 -18.34 14.99
N THR A 186 -29.57 -18.90 16.19
CA THR A 186 -30.83 -19.01 16.95
C THR A 186 -30.63 -18.43 18.35
N PRO A 187 -31.52 -17.57 18.88
CA PRO A 187 -32.77 -17.08 18.31
C PRO A 187 -32.56 -16.09 17.15
N THR A 188 -33.63 -15.71 16.45
CA THR A 188 -33.58 -14.90 15.21
C THR A 188 -32.96 -13.51 15.37
N ARG A 189 -32.79 -13.02 16.60
CA ARG A 189 -32.11 -11.76 16.97
C ARG A 189 -30.89 -12.00 17.86
N GLY A 190 -30.24 -13.15 17.71
CA GLY A 190 -29.03 -13.50 18.43
C GLY A 190 -27.92 -12.47 18.23
N ARG A 191 -27.18 -12.19 19.29
CA ARG A 191 -26.00 -11.31 19.25
C ARG A 191 -24.74 -12.15 19.22
N MET A 192 -23.70 -11.65 18.57
CA MET A 192 -22.41 -12.32 18.48
C MET A 192 -21.29 -11.29 18.38
N SER A 193 -20.10 -11.65 18.83
CA SER A 193 -18.87 -10.92 18.49
C SER A 193 -18.10 -11.70 17.44
N VAL A 194 -17.54 -10.97 16.48
CA VAL A 194 -16.76 -11.51 15.38
C VAL A 194 -15.38 -10.90 15.44
N ARG A 195 -14.36 -11.76 15.46
CA ARG A 195 -12.96 -11.39 15.47
C ARG A 195 -12.26 -12.04 14.28
N TYR A 196 -11.45 -11.28 13.55
CA TYR A 196 -10.67 -11.82 12.43
C TYR A 196 -9.40 -10.99 12.19
N ALA A 197 -8.42 -11.55 11.48
CA ALA A 197 -7.19 -10.87 11.15
C ALA A 197 -7.02 -10.67 9.64
N THR A 198 -6.31 -9.61 9.26
CA THR A 198 -6.00 -9.26 7.86
C THR A 198 -4.51 -8.97 7.74
N SER A 199 -3.88 -9.31 6.62
CA SER A 199 -2.47 -8.98 6.33
C SER A 199 -2.28 -7.72 5.48
N GLU A 200 -3.35 -7.20 4.86
CA GLU A 200 -3.23 -6.06 3.93
C GLU A 200 -3.14 -4.70 4.64
N ILE A 201 -3.55 -4.65 5.90
CA ILE A 201 -3.70 -3.42 6.67
C ILE A 201 -2.79 -3.50 7.89
N GLY A 202 -1.86 -2.57 8.05
CA GLY A 202 -0.96 -2.50 9.21
C GLY A 202 -0.50 -1.06 9.48
N TRP A 203 0.42 -0.89 10.42
CA TRP A 203 1.06 0.41 10.66
C TRP A 203 2.48 0.46 10.10
N GLN A 204 2.93 1.67 9.77
CA GLN A 204 4.30 1.92 9.30
C GLN A 204 5.12 2.60 10.40
N PRO A 205 6.39 2.19 10.61
CA PRO A 205 7.27 2.82 11.58
C PRO A 205 7.60 4.25 11.16
N ARG A 206 7.40 5.16 12.10
CA ARG A 206 7.81 6.55 12.02
C ARG A 206 8.66 6.87 13.23
N TYR A 207 9.81 7.48 12.99
CA TYR A 207 10.75 7.86 14.02
C TYR A 207 10.84 9.37 14.15
N ASP A 208 11.09 9.83 15.37
CA ASP A 208 11.59 11.18 15.62
C ASP A 208 12.94 11.05 16.36
N LEU A 209 14.02 11.46 15.70
CA LEU A 209 15.38 11.45 16.22
C LEU A 209 15.71 12.83 16.79
N HIS A 210 15.81 12.92 18.12
CA HIS A 210 16.17 14.13 18.83
C HIS A 210 17.64 14.09 19.29
N LEU A 211 18.45 14.98 18.73
CA LEU A 211 19.84 15.16 19.09
C LEU A 211 19.95 16.13 20.26
N THR A 212 20.55 15.68 21.36
CA THR A 212 20.75 16.47 22.59
C THR A 212 22.14 17.08 22.69
N GLY A 213 23.09 16.70 21.81
CA GLY A 213 24.48 17.19 21.83
C GLY A 213 25.36 16.57 22.93
N SER A 214 24.87 15.53 23.61
CA SER A 214 25.55 14.85 24.72
C SER A 214 26.19 13.51 24.31
N GLY A 215 26.40 13.26 23.01
CA GLY A 215 26.81 11.95 22.49
C GLY A 215 25.72 10.88 22.60
N THR A 216 24.50 11.27 22.96
CA THR A 216 23.33 10.43 23.01
C THR A 216 22.22 11.08 22.20
N ALA A 217 21.46 10.25 21.48
CA ALA A 217 20.29 10.67 20.74
C ALA A 217 19.05 9.96 21.29
N ARG A 218 17.93 10.68 21.36
CA ARG A 218 16.64 10.10 21.73
C ARG A 218 15.89 9.75 20.46
N LEU A 219 15.66 8.46 20.23
CA LEU A 219 14.87 7.96 19.10
C LEU A 219 13.48 7.57 19.60
N GLN A 220 12.45 8.29 19.19
CA GLN A 220 11.06 7.95 19.50
C GLN A 220 10.46 7.16 18.33
N LEU A 221 9.96 5.95 18.60
CA LEU A 221 9.21 5.15 17.62
C LEU A 221 7.71 5.39 17.82
N SER A 222 7.06 5.77 16.72
CA SER A 222 5.61 5.90 16.63
C SER A 222 5.11 5.07 15.46
N ALA A 223 3.97 4.42 15.64
CA ALA A 223 3.24 3.81 14.55
C ALA A 223 2.45 4.86 13.80
N LYS A 224 2.47 4.81 12.46
CA LYS A 224 1.64 5.61 11.57
C LYS A 224 0.65 4.70 10.87
N VAL A 225 -0.63 4.85 11.17
CA VAL A 225 -1.72 4.11 10.53
C VAL A 225 -2.22 4.92 9.34
N THR A 226 -2.18 4.36 8.13
CA THR A 226 -2.58 5.06 6.91
C THR A 226 -4.07 4.94 6.62
N ALA A 227 -4.71 3.88 7.11
CA ALA A 227 -6.14 3.66 6.92
C ALA A 227 -6.96 4.45 7.95
N ASN A 228 -8.08 5.02 7.51
CA ASN A 228 -9.01 5.71 8.40
C ASN A 228 -10.28 4.87 8.56
N TYR A 229 -10.44 4.24 9.74
CA TYR A 229 -11.64 3.49 10.09
C TYR A 229 -12.48 4.31 11.06
N SER A 230 -13.32 5.20 10.51
CA SER A 230 -14.28 5.97 11.30
C SER A 230 -15.29 5.04 11.98
N GLY A 231 -15.57 5.28 13.26
CA GLY A 231 -16.51 4.46 14.05
C GLY A 231 -15.88 3.24 14.73
N TYR A 232 -14.57 3.00 14.55
CA TYR A 232 -13.83 1.96 15.28
C TYR A 232 -12.97 2.57 16.38
N LEU A 233 -12.87 1.85 17.50
CA LEU A 233 -11.81 2.11 18.46
C LEU A 233 -10.49 1.60 17.89
N GLN A 234 -9.65 2.53 17.42
CA GLN A 234 -8.35 2.22 16.83
C GLN A 234 -7.27 2.08 17.90
N ARG A 235 -6.53 0.97 17.82
CA ARG A 235 -5.43 0.62 18.71
C ARG A 235 -4.23 0.15 17.91
N VAL A 236 -3.04 0.26 18.47
CA VAL A 236 -1.81 -0.16 17.81
C VAL A 236 -0.95 -0.98 18.75
N SER A 237 -0.38 -2.06 18.24
CA SER A 237 0.58 -2.92 18.93
C SER A 237 1.96 -2.75 18.30
N ALA A 238 3.00 -2.75 19.13
CA ALA A 238 4.38 -2.75 18.64
C ALA A 238 4.82 -4.11 18.06
N GLY A 239 4.11 -5.18 18.40
CA GLY A 239 4.41 -6.54 17.95
C GLY A 239 3.84 -6.88 16.58
N SER A 240 4.15 -8.09 16.12
CA SER A 240 3.52 -8.70 14.95
C SER A 240 2.17 -9.35 15.30
N LEU A 241 1.39 -9.74 14.27
CA LEU A 241 0.17 -10.52 14.42
C LEU A 241 0.42 -11.85 15.14
N ALA A 242 1.57 -12.48 14.91
CA ALA A 242 1.96 -13.71 15.59
C ALA A 242 2.09 -13.52 17.12
N GLU A 243 2.40 -12.29 17.55
CA GLU A 243 2.56 -11.92 18.96
C GLU A 243 1.28 -11.32 19.57
N ALA A 244 0.16 -11.34 18.84
CA ALA A 244 -1.07 -10.64 19.21
C ALA A 244 -1.64 -11.02 20.59
N ALA A 245 -1.30 -12.20 21.11
CA ALA A 245 -1.75 -12.65 22.43
C ALA A 245 -1.01 -11.98 23.60
N THR A 246 0.23 -11.55 23.41
CA THR A 246 1.11 -11.03 24.48
C THR A 246 1.56 -9.60 24.25
N ALA A 247 1.42 -9.09 23.03
CA ALA A 247 1.89 -7.76 22.67
C ALA A 247 1.08 -6.65 23.37
N ALA A 248 1.79 -5.63 23.85
CA ALA A 248 1.17 -4.44 24.43
C ALA A 248 0.42 -3.64 23.36
N VAL A 249 -0.74 -3.14 23.74
CA VAL A 249 -1.64 -2.40 22.85
C VAL A 249 -1.83 -0.98 23.37
N PHE A 250 -1.66 0.00 22.48
CA PHE A 250 -1.74 1.43 22.77
C PHE A 250 -2.92 2.05 22.02
N PRO A 251 -3.63 3.03 22.58
CA PRO A 251 -4.65 3.77 21.85
C PRO A 251 -4.02 4.60 20.71
N ALA A 252 -4.67 4.65 19.55
CA ALA A 252 -4.27 5.57 18.49
C ALA A 252 -4.65 7.01 18.90
N LEU A 253 -3.70 7.94 18.77
CA LEU A 253 -3.89 9.37 19.03
C LEU A 253 -4.52 10.07 17.80
N PRO A 254 -5.10 11.27 17.98
CA PRO A 254 -5.55 12.11 16.88
C PRO A 254 -4.46 12.24 15.79
N GLY A 255 -4.82 12.01 14.53
CA GLY A 255 -3.86 11.95 13.42
C GLY A 255 -3.28 10.56 13.12
N ASN A 256 -3.94 9.50 13.58
CA ASN A 256 -3.64 8.09 13.26
C ASN A 256 -2.20 7.69 13.60
N SER A 257 -1.72 8.14 14.76
CA SER A 257 -0.39 7.76 15.25
C SER A 257 -0.42 7.30 16.69
N ALA A 258 0.44 6.36 17.06
CA ALA A 258 0.58 5.90 18.43
C ALA A 258 2.07 5.84 18.79
N ARG A 259 2.47 6.43 19.92
CA ARG A 259 3.85 6.29 20.41
C ARG A 259 4.02 4.88 20.97
N LEU A 260 4.96 4.12 20.42
CA LEU A 260 5.20 2.74 20.81
C LEU A 260 6.36 2.61 21.79
N ALA A 261 7.47 3.31 21.51
CA ALA A 261 8.68 3.19 22.31
C ALA A 261 9.55 4.45 22.24
N THR A 262 10.47 4.58 23.19
CA THR A 262 11.51 5.60 23.18
C THR A 262 12.83 4.95 23.55
N PHE A 263 13.85 5.18 22.73
CA PHE A 263 15.18 4.62 22.88
C PHE A 263 16.18 5.76 23.13
N GLN A 264 17.16 5.51 23.98
CA GLN A 264 18.35 6.35 24.12
C GLN A 264 19.51 5.61 23.47
N LEU A 265 20.00 6.15 22.37
CA LEU A 265 21.00 5.50 21.52
C LEU A 265 22.29 6.34 21.52
N PRO A 266 23.47 5.73 21.72
CA PRO A 266 24.72 6.43 21.52
C PRO A 266 24.84 6.91 20.07
N ILE A 267 25.37 8.13 19.91
CA ILE A 267 25.70 8.68 18.61
C ILE A 267 27.12 9.25 18.61
N THR A 268 27.89 8.91 17.59
CA THR A 268 29.28 9.34 17.40
C THR A 268 29.44 10.00 16.04
N GLU A 269 30.56 10.69 15.84
CA GLU A 269 30.93 11.30 14.54
C GLU A 269 29.85 12.27 14.00
N GLU A 270 29.20 13.01 14.91
CA GLU A 270 28.20 14.01 14.54
C GLU A 270 28.85 15.12 13.70
N SER A 271 28.41 15.25 12.45
CA SER A 271 28.79 16.33 11.55
C SER A 271 27.56 17.10 11.11
N TYR A 272 27.69 18.42 11.12
CA TYR A 272 26.63 19.36 10.79
C TYR A 272 27.13 20.28 9.69
N GLY A 273 26.45 20.27 8.54
CA GLY A 273 26.67 21.26 7.50
C GLY A 273 25.77 22.47 7.71
N GLY A 274 26.38 23.65 7.83
CA GLY A 274 25.67 24.92 7.77
C GLY A 274 25.37 25.34 6.32
N GLY A 275 24.23 25.99 6.08
CA GLY A 275 23.84 26.48 4.77
C GLY A 275 22.32 26.60 4.60
N ILE A 276 21.87 26.90 3.37
CA ILE A 276 20.43 26.92 3.01
C ILE A 276 19.81 25.52 3.18
N TYR A 277 20.60 24.48 2.96
CA TYR A 277 20.20 23.09 3.18
C TYR A 277 20.84 22.56 4.45
N ASN A 278 20.01 22.13 5.41
CA ASN A 278 20.49 21.44 6.60
C ASN A 278 21.11 20.10 6.18
N ARG A 279 22.38 19.90 6.52
CA ARG A 279 23.07 18.61 6.37
C ARG A 279 23.43 18.05 7.73
N PHE A 280 23.21 16.76 7.89
CA PHE A 280 23.56 16.02 9.09
C PHE A 280 24.14 14.67 8.71
N SER A 281 25.18 14.25 9.42
CA SER A 281 25.59 12.85 9.47
C SER A 281 26.00 12.47 10.89
N GLY A 282 25.76 11.22 11.27
CA GLY A 282 26.25 10.67 12.53
C GLY A 282 26.13 9.16 12.56
N GLN A 283 26.97 8.50 13.35
CA GLN A 283 26.93 7.05 13.52
C GLN A 283 26.08 6.71 14.75
N LEU A 284 24.88 6.17 14.50
CA LEU A 284 23.94 5.77 15.55
C LEU A 284 24.16 4.30 15.92
N SER A 285 24.21 3.99 17.22
CA SER A 285 24.41 2.62 17.72
C SER A 285 23.17 2.10 18.44
N ASN A 286 22.65 0.94 18.06
CA ASN A 286 21.51 0.30 18.72
C ASN A 286 22.00 -0.57 19.87
N THR A 287 21.99 -0.01 21.09
CA THR A 287 22.29 -0.72 22.33
C THR A 287 21.07 -1.43 22.93
N SER A 288 19.88 -1.30 22.32
CA SER A 288 18.68 -2.00 22.79
C SER A 288 18.73 -3.49 22.40
N GLY A 289 17.96 -4.31 23.11
CA GLY A 289 17.79 -5.74 22.80
C GLY A 289 16.88 -6.05 21.61
N GLN A 290 16.41 -5.03 20.88
CA GLN A 290 15.38 -5.17 19.84
C GLN A 290 15.88 -4.67 18.48
N TYR A 291 15.38 -5.28 17.41
CA TYR A 291 15.56 -4.77 16.06
C TYR A 291 14.71 -3.50 15.86
N LEU A 292 15.33 -2.44 15.33
CA LEU A 292 14.61 -1.23 14.94
C LEU A 292 14.27 -1.32 13.44
N PRO A 293 13.00 -1.41 13.04
CA PRO A 293 12.63 -1.54 11.64
C PRO A 293 12.93 -0.27 10.81
N PRO A 294 13.04 -0.40 9.47
CA PRO A 294 13.20 0.75 8.58
C PRO A 294 11.94 1.59 8.55
N GLY A 295 12.07 2.93 8.53
CA GLY A 295 10.93 3.85 8.57
C GLY A 295 11.27 5.29 8.15
N GLU A 296 10.25 6.14 8.14
CA GLU A 296 10.44 7.59 7.95
C GLU A 296 10.93 8.23 9.26
N THR A 297 11.95 9.07 9.22
CA THR A 297 12.50 9.70 10.41
C THR A 297 12.51 11.22 10.29
N GLY A 298 11.92 11.91 11.27
CA GLY A 298 12.13 13.33 11.50
C GLY A 298 13.40 13.57 12.32
N LEU A 299 14.20 14.56 11.94
CA LEU A 299 15.42 14.95 12.65
C LEU A 299 15.19 16.26 13.42
N TYR A 300 15.53 16.26 14.70
CA TYR A 300 15.42 17.43 15.57
C TYR A 300 16.70 17.66 16.35
N ARG A 301 17.09 18.92 16.55
CA ARG A 301 18.23 19.32 17.40
C ARG A 301 17.82 20.49 18.28
N GLY A 302 18.01 20.36 19.59
CA GLY A 302 17.59 21.41 20.53
C GLY A 302 16.11 21.82 20.40
N GLY A 303 15.24 20.88 19.98
CA GLY A 303 13.83 21.14 19.71
C GLY A 303 13.50 21.69 18.31
N VAL A 304 14.50 22.08 17.52
CA VAL A 304 14.32 22.60 16.15
C VAL A 304 14.29 21.44 15.15
N TYR A 305 13.27 21.41 14.30
CA TYR A 305 13.16 20.44 13.21
C TYR A 305 14.15 20.78 12.08
N LEU A 306 15.02 19.83 11.73
CA LEU A 306 16.07 20.01 10.73
C LEU A 306 15.72 19.40 9.38
N GLY A 307 14.86 18.38 9.35
CA GLY A 307 14.48 17.70 8.11
C GLY A 307 13.97 16.27 8.33
N ARG A 308 13.89 15.53 7.22
CA ARG A 308 13.51 14.11 7.19
C ARG A 308 14.54 13.29 6.44
N PHE A 309 14.67 12.03 6.81
CA PHE A 309 15.41 11.03 6.07
C PHE A 309 14.76 9.66 6.24
N ARG A 310 15.15 8.71 5.40
CA ARG A 310 14.72 7.32 5.51
C ARG A 310 15.68 6.59 6.43
N PHE A 311 15.18 6.05 7.54
CA PHE A 311 15.95 5.15 8.40
C PHE A 311 15.86 3.73 7.84
N GLU A 312 17.01 3.10 7.62
CA GLU A 312 17.11 1.77 7.01
C GLU A 312 16.98 0.62 8.01
N GLY A 313 16.62 0.94 9.25
CA GLY A 313 16.59 -0.01 10.35
C GLY A 313 17.96 -0.21 10.99
N LEU A 314 17.97 -0.80 12.17
CA LEU A 314 19.20 -1.05 12.93
C LEU A 314 19.04 -2.23 13.86
N SER A 315 19.80 -3.30 13.61
CA SER A 315 19.82 -4.49 14.46
C SER A 315 20.46 -4.23 15.81
N SER A 316 20.05 -4.99 16.82
CA SER A 316 20.64 -4.94 18.16
C SER A 316 22.15 -5.17 18.09
N GLY A 317 22.89 -4.35 18.84
CA GLY A 317 24.35 -4.38 18.91
C GLY A 317 25.07 -3.86 17.67
N ARG A 318 24.36 -3.27 16.69
CA ARG A 318 24.95 -2.72 15.48
C ARG A 318 24.94 -1.19 15.47
N SER A 319 25.88 -0.64 14.71
CA SER A 319 26.00 0.80 14.46
C SER A 319 25.79 1.08 12.97
N ARG A 320 25.23 2.25 12.65
CA ARG A 320 24.97 2.65 11.27
C ARG A 320 25.11 4.15 11.10
N LEU A 321 25.71 4.55 9.99
CA LEU A 321 25.74 5.94 9.57
C LEU A 321 24.33 6.36 9.14
N VAL A 322 23.81 7.41 9.75
CA VAL A 322 22.58 8.09 9.34
C VAL A 322 22.93 9.45 8.78
N SER A 323 22.30 9.86 7.69
CA SER A 323 22.52 11.16 7.07
C SER A 323 21.23 11.79 6.54
N SER A 324 21.21 13.11 6.49
CA SER A 324 20.12 13.93 5.94
C SER A 324 20.69 15.13 5.20
N GLY A 325 20.03 15.53 4.10
CA GLY A 325 20.54 16.50 3.14
C GLY A 325 21.33 15.83 2.00
N ILE A 326 21.05 16.21 0.75
CA ILE A 326 21.78 15.76 -0.44
C ILE A 326 23.23 16.25 -0.39
#